data_AF-A0A6N2DND3-F1
#
_entry.id   AF-A0A6N2DND3-F1
#
_cell.length_a   1.000
_cell.length_b   1.000
_cell.length_c   1.000
_cell.angle_alpha   90.00
_cell.angle_beta   90.00
_cell.angle_gamma   90.00
#
_symmetry.space_group_name_H-M   'P 1'
#
loop_
_entity.id
_entity.type
_entity.pdbx_description
1 polymer ?
#
loop_
_entity_poly.entity_id
_entity_poly.type
_entity_poly.pdbx_seq_one_letter_code
_entity_poly.pdbx_strand_id
1 'polypeptide(L)'
;MTAPITHPSTPAPGSSLRSSDRHVDAALGHMMVVGGTFRDWADLGDERWQQRVAELGAVVDAVGGTWLTLRAYELGDEPPELEPWHRQVDHCEVIVDPCADGRRRFAEVMSRLDPTVEVNEVTVATSLYEPADCEPDLVLILGPSTQLPPSLVWELAYAELVFVEIAWHELAPGHLERAIDDFANRRRRFGGLDP
;
A
#
# COMPACT_ATOMS: atom_id res chain seq x y z
N MET A 1 29.56 -64.03 11.74
CA MET A 1 29.37 -63.53 13.12
C MET A 1 30.06 -62.18 13.17
N THR A 2 29.31 -61.11 12.88
CA THR A 2 29.84 -59.75 12.73
C THR A 2 28.74 -58.82 13.26
N ALA A 3 29.00 -58.16 14.37
CA ALA A 3 28.03 -57.28 15.03
C ALA A 3 27.94 -55.92 14.30
N PRO A 4 26.76 -55.30 14.20
CA PRO A 4 26.62 -53.96 13.64
C PRO A 4 27.00 -52.89 14.67
N ILE A 5 27.78 -51.91 14.23
CA ILE A 5 28.19 -50.73 15.01
C ILE A 5 26.98 -49.79 15.11
N THR A 6 26.54 -49.51 16.32
CA THR A 6 25.46 -48.56 16.63
C THR A 6 26.08 -47.19 16.91
N HIS A 7 25.75 -46.18 16.12
CA HIS A 7 26.08 -44.78 16.44
C HIS A 7 24.99 -44.19 17.35
N PRO A 8 25.36 -43.40 18.38
CA PRO A 8 24.38 -42.74 19.25
C PRO A 8 23.73 -41.54 18.53
N SER A 9 22.40 -41.52 18.47
CA SER A 9 21.61 -40.39 17.99
C SER A 9 21.59 -39.27 19.02
N THR A 10 22.16 -38.12 18.69
CA THR A 10 22.01 -36.87 19.45
C THR A 10 20.60 -36.31 19.26
N PRO A 11 19.84 -35.96 20.31
CA PRO A 11 18.55 -35.32 20.15
C PRO A 11 18.73 -33.87 19.67
N ALA A 12 18.03 -33.49 18.61
CA ALA A 12 17.94 -32.10 18.17
C ALA A 12 17.24 -31.27 19.27
N PRO A 13 17.75 -30.08 19.65
CA PRO A 13 17.07 -29.23 20.60
C PRO A 13 15.80 -28.68 19.94
N GLY A 14 14.65 -29.02 20.51
CA GLY A 14 13.37 -28.43 20.17
C GLY A 14 13.37 -26.95 20.51
N SER A 15 13.45 -26.09 19.49
CA SER A 15 13.06 -24.70 19.63
C SER A 15 11.55 -24.61 19.41
N SER A 16 10.82 -24.61 20.52
CA SER A 16 9.48 -24.07 20.63
C SER A 16 9.52 -22.58 20.23
N LEU A 17 9.45 -22.29 18.93
CA LEU A 17 9.07 -20.98 18.43
C LEU A 17 7.55 -20.87 18.56
N ARG A 18 7.10 -20.52 19.77
CA ARG A 18 5.86 -19.76 19.93
C ARG A 18 6.10 -18.40 19.27
N SER A 19 5.88 -18.29 17.97
CA SER A 19 5.64 -16.98 17.35
C SER A 19 4.14 -16.73 17.36
N SER A 20 3.71 -16.15 18.48
CA SER A 20 2.60 -15.20 18.59
C SER A 20 1.58 -15.20 17.44
N ASP A 21 0.41 -15.75 17.69
CA ASP A 21 -0.84 -15.31 17.07
C ASP A 21 -0.91 -13.78 17.14
N ARG A 22 -0.61 -13.10 16.03
CA ARG A 22 -1.01 -11.71 15.84
C ARG A 22 -2.46 -11.71 15.37
N HIS A 23 -3.37 -11.98 16.29
CA HIS A 23 -4.71 -11.40 16.19
C HIS A 23 -4.58 -9.93 16.60
N VAL A 24 -4.13 -9.10 15.67
CA VAL A 24 -4.21 -7.65 15.78
C VAL A 24 -5.50 -7.28 15.07
N ASP A 25 -6.49 -6.75 15.80
CA ASP A 25 -7.57 -5.96 15.20
C ASP A 25 -6.88 -5.01 14.21
N ALA A 26 -7.06 -5.22 12.90
CA ALA A 26 -6.18 -4.63 11.89
C ALA A 26 -6.38 -3.10 11.86
N ALA A 27 -5.58 -2.39 12.64
CA ALA A 27 -5.50 -0.95 12.60
C ALA A 27 -4.94 -0.54 11.23
N LEU A 28 -5.59 0.44 10.59
CA LEU A 28 -5.16 1.00 9.31
C LEU A 28 -3.78 1.65 9.50
N GLY A 29 -2.72 1.09 8.92
CA GLY A 29 -1.39 1.70 8.93
C GLY A 29 -1.18 2.64 7.74
N HIS A 30 -1.56 2.18 6.55
CA HIS A 30 -1.37 2.89 5.30
C HIS A 30 -2.60 2.77 4.41
N MET A 31 -3.17 3.92 4.01
CA MET A 31 -4.22 4.02 3.01
C MET A 31 -3.67 4.51 1.67
N MET A 32 -4.15 3.97 0.55
CA MET A 32 -3.86 4.47 -0.78
C MET A 32 -5.14 4.89 -1.48
N VAL A 33 -5.11 6.02 -2.20
CA VAL A 33 -6.18 6.45 -3.09
C VAL A 33 -5.64 6.50 -4.51
N VAL A 34 -6.29 5.78 -5.42
CA VAL A 34 -5.94 5.75 -6.84
C VAL A 34 -7.04 6.43 -7.65
N GLY A 35 -6.73 7.55 -8.29
CA GLY A 35 -7.74 8.32 -9.01
C GLY A 35 -7.19 9.48 -9.84
N GLY A 36 -7.97 9.87 -10.84
CA GLY A 36 -7.67 11.02 -11.69
C GLY A 36 -6.66 10.73 -12.79
N THR A 37 -6.64 11.67 -13.74
CA THR A 37 -5.70 11.75 -14.86
C THR A 37 -4.53 12.68 -14.51
N PHE A 38 -3.44 12.60 -15.27
CA PHE A 38 -2.34 13.57 -15.17
C PHE A 38 -2.83 15.01 -15.37
N ARG A 39 -3.79 15.21 -16.26
CA ARG A 39 -4.40 16.52 -16.50
C ARG A 39 -5.18 17.01 -15.28
N ASP A 40 -5.99 16.15 -14.66
CA ASP A 40 -6.72 16.49 -13.43
C ASP A 40 -5.76 16.97 -12.33
N TRP A 41 -4.61 16.31 -12.22
CA TRP A 41 -3.59 16.63 -11.24
C TRP A 41 -2.85 17.93 -11.56
N ALA A 42 -2.52 18.16 -12.83
CA ALA A 42 -1.86 19.38 -13.30
C ALA A 42 -2.77 20.62 -13.18
N ASP A 43 -4.07 20.45 -13.44
CA ASP A 43 -5.05 21.54 -13.44
C ASP A 43 -5.52 21.94 -12.02
N LEU A 44 -5.16 21.16 -11.00
CA LEU A 44 -5.55 21.42 -9.61
C LEU A 44 -4.88 22.70 -9.08
N GLY A 45 -3.58 22.86 -9.31
CA GLY A 45 -2.78 23.97 -8.77
C GLY A 45 -2.50 23.88 -7.27
N ASP A 46 -1.48 24.60 -6.83
CA ASP A 46 -0.84 24.41 -5.52
C ASP A 46 -1.80 24.58 -4.33
N GLU A 47 -2.59 25.65 -4.28
CA GLU A 47 -3.49 25.91 -3.15
C GLU A 47 -4.52 24.79 -2.96
N ARG A 48 -5.09 24.30 -4.06
CA ARG A 48 -6.06 23.20 -4.02
C ARG A 48 -5.39 21.87 -3.67
N TRP A 49 -4.13 21.66 -4.07
CA TRP A 49 -3.35 20.49 -3.64
C TRP A 49 -3.09 20.52 -2.14
N GLN A 50 -2.66 21.67 -1.61
CA GLN A 50 -2.42 21.80 -0.18
C GLN A 50 -3.69 21.59 0.64
N GLN A 51 -4.83 22.11 0.18
CA GLN A 51 -6.12 21.87 0.83
C GLN A 51 -6.51 20.39 0.78
N ARG A 52 -6.43 19.76 -0.40
CA ARG A 52 -6.79 18.35 -0.59
C ARG A 52 -5.94 17.42 0.28
N VAL A 53 -4.63 17.62 0.32
CA VAL A 53 -3.73 16.83 1.15
C VAL A 53 -4.05 17.00 2.63
N ALA A 54 -4.30 18.22 3.10
CA ALA A 54 -4.69 18.46 4.49
C ALA A 54 -6.02 17.77 4.86
N GLU A 55 -7.04 17.90 4.00
CA GLU A 55 -8.36 17.31 4.26
C GLU A 55 -8.33 15.78 4.26
N LEU A 56 -7.67 15.15 3.30
CA LEU A 56 -7.61 13.69 3.20
C LEU A 56 -6.65 13.09 4.25
N GLY A 57 -5.52 13.75 4.50
CA GLY A 57 -4.56 13.34 5.54
C GLY A 57 -5.19 13.33 6.92
N ALA A 58 -5.99 14.35 7.26
CA ALA A 58 -6.69 14.44 8.54
C ALA A 58 -7.69 13.29 8.77
N VAL A 59 -8.32 12.76 7.71
CA VAL A 59 -9.21 11.60 7.83
C VAL A 59 -8.43 10.35 8.23
N VAL A 60 -7.28 10.12 7.60
CA VAL A 60 -6.42 8.96 7.90
C VAL A 60 -5.80 9.09 9.28
N ASP A 61 -5.32 10.28 9.65
CA ASP A 61 -4.80 10.58 10.99
C ASP A 61 -5.84 10.32 12.08
N ALA A 62 -7.10 10.74 11.86
CA ALA A 62 -8.17 10.61 12.85
C ALA A 62 -8.47 9.17 13.28
N VAL A 63 -8.11 8.17 12.46
CA VAL A 63 -8.25 6.74 12.77
C VAL A 63 -6.93 6.08 13.17
N GLY A 64 -5.86 6.87 13.34
CA GLY A 64 -4.52 6.41 13.72
C GLY A 64 -3.66 5.92 12.56
N GLY A 65 -4.05 6.18 11.31
CA GLY A 65 -3.25 5.86 10.14
C GLY A 65 -2.03 6.75 10.02
N THR A 66 -0.90 6.16 9.61
CA THR A 66 0.39 6.85 9.53
C THR A 66 0.71 7.32 8.11
N TRP A 67 0.14 6.67 7.10
CA TRP A 67 0.46 6.94 5.70
C TRP A 67 -0.80 7.08 4.84
N LEU A 68 -0.80 8.10 3.98
CA LEU A 68 -1.74 8.24 2.87
C LEU A 68 -0.98 8.40 1.56
N THR A 69 -1.14 7.48 0.62
CA THR A 69 -0.60 7.66 -0.75
C THR A 69 -1.71 8.04 -1.71
N LEU A 70 -1.59 9.18 -2.38
CA LEU A 70 -2.38 9.55 -3.55
C LEU A 70 -1.62 9.13 -4.80
N ARG A 71 -2.30 8.44 -5.72
CA ARG A 71 -1.70 7.97 -6.97
C ARG A 71 -2.63 8.19 -8.16
N ALA A 72 -2.06 8.55 -9.30
CA ALA A 72 -2.82 8.68 -10.54
C ALA A 72 -3.32 7.31 -11.03
N TYR A 73 -4.51 7.29 -11.65
CA TYR A 73 -5.15 6.07 -12.16
C TYR A 73 -4.65 5.65 -13.56
N GLU A 74 -4.16 6.62 -14.35
CA GLU A 74 -4.52 6.75 -15.77
C GLU A 74 -4.00 5.71 -16.80
N LEU A 75 -4.75 5.60 -17.91
CA LEU A 75 -4.32 5.32 -19.29
C LEU A 75 -4.49 6.60 -20.14
N GLY A 76 -3.40 7.33 -20.41
CA GLY A 76 -3.37 8.62 -21.15
C GLY A 76 -1.97 8.93 -21.73
N ASP A 77 -1.82 10.07 -22.44
CA ASP A 77 -0.53 10.51 -23.05
C ASP A 77 0.52 10.93 -22.00
N GLU A 78 1.79 11.06 -22.43
CA GLU A 78 3.00 11.16 -21.58
C GLU A 78 2.83 11.98 -20.28
N PRO A 79 3.38 11.48 -19.16
CA PRO A 79 3.26 12.15 -17.87
C PRO A 79 3.85 13.56 -17.95
N PRO A 80 3.17 14.58 -17.38
CA PRO A 80 3.84 15.83 -17.07
C PRO A 80 5.05 15.57 -16.16
N GLU A 81 6.02 16.48 -16.16
CA GLU A 81 7.14 16.49 -15.20
C GLU A 81 6.64 16.80 -13.77
N LEU A 82 5.72 15.98 -13.25
CA LEU A 82 5.30 15.99 -11.86
C LEU A 82 6.23 15.05 -11.10
N GLU A 83 7.03 15.62 -10.22
CA GLU A 83 7.85 14.84 -9.30
C GLU A 83 7.01 14.40 -8.09
N PRO A 84 7.23 13.18 -7.56
CA PRO A 84 6.64 12.78 -6.30
C PRO A 84 7.02 13.74 -5.18
N TRP A 85 6.07 14.04 -4.30
CA TRP A 85 6.29 14.86 -3.11
C TRP A 85 5.46 14.33 -1.95
N HIS A 86 5.75 14.77 -0.74
CA HIS A 86 5.02 14.37 0.44
C HIS A 86 4.89 15.51 1.44
N ARG A 87 3.88 15.42 2.30
CA ARG A 87 3.60 16.42 3.33
C ARG A 87 3.02 15.77 4.58
N GLN A 88 3.57 16.12 5.72
CA GLN A 88 3.02 15.77 7.01
C GLN A 88 1.72 16.53 7.33
N VAL A 89 0.70 15.80 7.77
CA VAL A 89 -0.58 16.26 8.29
C VAL A 89 -0.78 15.60 9.65
N ASP A 90 -0.53 16.34 10.73
CA ASP A 90 -0.51 15.82 12.11
C ASP A 90 0.43 14.61 12.26
N HIS A 91 -0.08 13.40 12.48
CA HIS A 91 0.71 12.17 12.56
C HIS A 91 0.70 11.33 11.26
N CYS A 92 -0.04 11.77 10.25
CA CYS A 92 -0.12 11.12 8.94
C CYS A 92 0.81 11.81 7.92
N GLU A 93 1.62 11.04 7.22
CA GLU A 93 2.42 11.52 6.09
C GLU A 93 1.67 11.23 4.78
N VAL A 94 1.38 12.29 4.02
CA VAL A 94 0.67 12.18 2.75
C VAL A 94 1.66 12.22 1.58
N ILE A 95 1.75 11.13 0.84
CA ILE A 95 2.57 10.98 -0.36
C ILE A 95 1.69 11.28 -1.59
N VAL A 96 2.21 12.08 -2.51
CA VAL A 96 1.60 12.34 -3.81
C VAL A 96 2.55 11.80 -4.88
N ASP A 97 2.21 10.63 -5.41
CA ASP A 97 2.99 9.91 -6.40
C ASP A 97 2.24 9.93 -7.75
N PRO A 98 2.65 10.77 -8.71
CA PRO A 98 1.99 10.84 -10.01
C PRO A 98 2.23 9.59 -10.87
N CYS A 99 3.10 8.64 -10.49
CA CYS A 99 3.43 7.49 -11.33
C CYS A 99 2.23 6.54 -11.55
N ALA A 100 1.56 6.69 -12.70
CA ALA A 100 0.40 5.90 -13.10
C ALA A 100 0.75 4.51 -13.67
N ASP A 101 2.02 4.24 -14.02
CA ASP A 101 2.46 2.93 -14.53
C ASP A 101 3.24 2.17 -13.47
N GLY A 102 2.58 1.21 -12.81
CA GLY A 102 3.20 0.39 -11.78
C GLY A 102 4.31 -0.52 -12.29
N ARG A 103 4.31 -0.89 -13.58
CA ARG A 103 5.39 -1.70 -14.18
C ARG A 103 6.63 -0.85 -14.38
N ARG A 104 6.45 0.39 -14.86
CA ARG A 104 7.55 1.35 -14.97
C ARG A 104 8.14 1.66 -13.60
N ARG A 105 7.31 1.97 -12.59
CA ARG A 105 7.77 2.18 -11.21
C ARG A 105 8.58 1.00 -10.70
N PHE A 106 8.07 -0.22 -10.88
CA PHE A 106 8.78 -1.44 -10.52
C PHE A 106 10.14 -1.55 -11.21
N ALA A 107 10.19 -1.40 -12.53
CA ALA A 107 11.44 -1.48 -13.28
C ALA A 107 12.46 -0.42 -12.84
N GLU A 108 12.01 0.82 -12.61
CA GLU A 108 12.85 1.92 -12.14
C GLU A 108 13.40 1.65 -10.74
N VAL A 109 12.57 1.20 -9.80
CA VAL A 109 13.01 0.83 -8.45
C VAL A 109 14.03 -0.31 -8.51
N MET A 110 13.72 -1.38 -9.24
CA MET A 110 14.63 -2.52 -9.37
C MET A 110 15.95 -2.14 -10.03
N SER A 111 15.98 -1.16 -10.94
CA SER A 111 17.20 -0.68 -11.58
C SER A 111 18.12 0.13 -10.66
N ARG A 112 17.58 0.65 -9.54
CA ARG A 112 18.29 1.49 -8.57
C ARG A 112 18.67 0.75 -7.29
N LEU A 113 18.18 -0.48 -7.11
CA LEU A 113 18.54 -1.31 -5.96
C LEU A 113 20.05 -1.54 -5.87
N ASP A 114 20.58 -1.45 -4.67
CA ASP A 114 21.97 -1.77 -4.39
C ASP A 114 22.24 -3.24 -4.76
N PRO A 115 23.22 -3.52 -5.65
CA PRO A 115 23.50 -4.88 -6.11
C PRO A 115 24.02 -5.82 -5.00
N THR A 116 24.37 -5.29 -3.84
CA THR A 116 24.80 -6.08 -2.67
C THR A 116 23.64 -6.55 -1.79
N VAL A 117 22.45 -5.97 -1.97
CA VAL A 117 21.26 -6.34 -1.19
C VAL A 117 20.60 -7.57 -1.83
N GLU A 118 20.22 -8.53 -0.98
CA GLU A 118 19.43 -9.67 -1.43
C GLU A 118 18.04 -9.22 -1.88
N VAL A 119 17.69 -9.55 -3.12
CA VAL A 119 16.36 -9.28 -3.67
C VAL A 119 15.37 -10.32 -3.14
N ASN A 120 14.42 -9.86 -2.33
CA ASN A 120 13.31 -10.63 -1.81
C ASN A 120 12.06 -9.73 -1.70
N GLU A 121 10.92 -10.31 -1.29
CA GLU A 121 9.63 -9.60 -1.17
C GLU A 121 9.72 -8.35 -0.27
N VAL A 122 10.43 -8.45 0.86
CA VAL A 122 10.59 -7.33 1.81
C VAL A 122 11.41 -6.20 1.19
N THR A 123 12.58 -6.51 0.60
CA THR A 123 13.43 -5.50 -0.04
C THR A 123 12.68 -4.77 -1.15
N VAL A 124 11.95 -5.53 -1.98
CA VAL A 124 11.18 -4.95 -3.09
C VAL A 124 10.04 -4.08 -2.57
N ALA A 125 9.27 -4.55 -1.59
CA ALA A 125 8.19 -3.79 -0.98
C ALA A 125 8.68 -2.48 -0.37
N THR A 126 9.73 -2.52 0.47
CA THR A 126 10.29 -1.32 1.09
C THR A 126 10.67 -0.29 0.05
N SER A 127 11.40 -0.68 -1.01
CA SER A 127 11.82 0.27 -2.04
C SER A 127 10.69 0.76 -2.95
N LEU A 128 9.58 0.03 -3.07
CA LEU A 128 8.42 0.46 -3.86
C LEU A 128 7.54 1.47 -3.11
N TYR A 129 7.48 1.38 -1.79
CA TYR A 129 6.59 2.19 -0.95
C TYR A 129 7.23 3.42 -0.34
N GLU A 130 8.56 3.54 -0.41
CA GLU A 130 9.29 4.70 0.07
C GLU A 130 8.62 6.03 -0.36
N PRO A 131 8.42 6.98 0.57
CA PRO A 131 8.93 6.98 1.94
C PRO A 131 8.13 6.16 2.97
N ALA A 132 6.99 5.56 2.61
CA ALA A 132 6.22 4.74 3.53
C ALA A 132 6.99 3.47 3.92
N ASP A 133 6.93 3.13 5.21
CA ASP A 133 7.62 1.97 5.80
C ASP A 133 6.76 0.71 5.86
N CYS A 134 5.53 0.78 5.33
CA CYS A 134 4.59 -0.32 5.27
C CYS A 134 3.76 -0.31 3.98
N GLU A 135 3.28 -1.49 3.59
CA GLU A 135 2.39 -1.67 2.44
C GLU A 135 0.99 -1.10 2.74
N PRO A 136 0.23 -0.68 1.73
CA PRO A 136 -1.15 -0.23 1.93
C PRO A 136 -2.04 -1.37 2.47
N ASP A 137 -2.77 -1.08 3.53
CA ASP A 137 -3.82 -1.96 4.07
C ASP A 137 -5.11 -1.87 3.26
N LEU A 138 -5.41 -0.67 2.76
CA LEU A 138 -6.64 -0.30 2.08
C LEU A 138 -6.32 0.57 0.87
N VAL A 139 -6.84 0.17 -0.30
CA VAL A 139 -6.75 0.94 -1.54
C VAL A 139 -8.15 1.35 -1.99
N LEU A 140 -8.41 2.65 -1.97
CA LEU A 140 -9.61 3.27 -2.53
C LEU A 140 -9.36 3.63 -3.99
N ILE A 141 -10.09 2.98 -4.90
CA ILE A 141 -9.94 3.14 -6.34
C ILE A 141 -11.14 3.93 -6.87
N LEU A 142 -10.87 5.08 -7.49
CA LEU A 142 -11.89 5.92 -8.10
C LEU A 142 -12.06 5.55 -9.57
N GLY A 143 -13.29 5.18 -9.95
CA GLY A 143 -13.62 4.77 -11.29
C GLY A 143 -14.32 3.40 -11.35
N PRO A 144 -14.46 2.83 -12.55
CA PRO A 144 -15.23 1.60 -12.74
C PRO A 144 -14.56 0.40 -12.08
N SER A 145 -15.34 -0.46 -11.42
CA SER A 145 -14.84 -1.68 -10.78
C SER A 145 -14.51 -2.81 -11.76
N THR A 146 -14.60 -2.55 -13.07
CA THR A 146 -14.38 -3.53 -14.15
C THR A 146 -12.91 -3.62 -14.57
N GLN A 147 -12.05 -2.71 -14.10
CA GLN A 147 -10.65 -2.65 -14.47
C GLN A 147 -9.79 -2.27 -13.25
N LEU A 148 -8.68 -2.99 -13.07
CA LEU A 148 -7.65 -2.59 -12.11
C LEU A 148 -6.80 -1.46 -12.72
N PRO A 149 -6.46 -0.41 -11.94
CA PRO A 149 -5.53 0.61 -12.37
C PRO A 149 -4.17 -0.01 -12.77
N PRO A 150 -3.56 0.40 -13.91
CA PRO A 150 -2.20 -0.01 -14.26
C PRO A 150 -1.16 0.36 -13.21
N SER A 151 -1.48 1.33 -12.36
CA SER A 151 -0.66 1.81 -11.27
C SER A 151 -0.57 0.84 -10.09
N LEU A 152 -1.41 -0.20 -10.04
CA LEU A 152 -1.43 -1.23 -9.00
C LEU A 152 -0.92 -2.56 -9.57
N VAL A 153 0.32 -2.92 -9.23
CA VAL A 153 0.94 -4.18 -9.68
C VAL A 153 1.43 -4.98 -8.48
N TRP A 154 2.22 -4.37 -7.61
CA TRP A 154 2.73 -4.99 -6.38
C TRP A 154 1.73 -4.85 -5.24
N GLU A 155 1.04 -3.70 -5.21
CA GLU A 155 0.06 -3.27 -4.22
C GLU A 155 -1.16 -4.20 -4.06
N LEU A 156 -1.41 -5.06 -5.03
CA LEU A 156 -2.58 -5.94 -5.05
C LEU A 156 -2.40 -7.22 -4.23
N ALA A 157 -1.21 -7.49 -3.70
CA ALA A 157 -0.91 -8.77 -3.05
C ALA A 157 -1.68 -8.97 -1.73
N TYR A 158 -1.74 -7.93 -0.88
CA TYR A 158 -2.30 -8.04 0.47
C TYR A 158 -3.28 -6.92 0.84
N ALA A 159 -3.39 -5.87 0.03
CA ALA A 159 -4.27 -4.75 0.32
C ALA A 159 -5.74 -5.09 0.07
N GLU A 160 -6.63 -4.52 0.88
CA GLU A 160 -8.05 -4.55 0.60
C GLU A 160 -8.42 -3.50 -0.45
N LEU A 161 -9.25 -3.86 -1.43
CA LEU A 161 -9.64 -2.96 -2.52
C LEU A 161 -11.09 -2.51 -2.36
N VAL A 162 -11.30 -1.19 -2.39
CA VAL A 162 -12.61 -0.55 -2.40
C VAL A 162 -12.74 0.28 -3.68
N PHE A 163 -13.74 -0.02 -4.51
CA PHE A 163 -14.03 0.73 -5.72
C PHE A 163 -15.18 1.70 -5.46
N VAL A 164 -15.03 2.94 -5.91
CA VAL A 164 -16.09 3.96 -5.87
C VAL A 164 -16.18 4.62 -7.25
N GLU A 165 -17.37 4.56 -7.86
CA GLU A 165 -17.63 5.11 -9.20
C GLU A 165 -17.86 6.63 -9.14
N ILE A 166 -16.80 7.37 -8.80
CA ILE A 166 -16.77 8.83 -8.83
C ILE A 166 -15.54 9.32 -9.60
N ALA A 167 -15.62 10.53 -10.13
CA ALA A 167 -14.47 11.20 -10.73
C ALA A 167 -13.54 11.80 -9.65
N TRP A 168 -12.29 12.08 -10.03
CA TRP A 168 -11.29 12.67 -9.13
C TRP A 168 -11.72 13.97 -8.47
N HIS A 169 -12.40 14.84 -9.22
CA HIS A 169 -12.88 16.13 -8.72
C HIS A 169 -14.02 15.99 -7.70
N GLU A 170 -14.70 14.83 -7.65
CA GLU A 170 -15.76 14.53 -6.70
C GLU A 170 -15.23 13.90 -5.40
N LEU A 171 -13.98 13.43 -5.38
CA LEU A 171 -13.35 12.89 -4.18
C LEU A 171 -13.40 13.91 -3.04
N ALA A 172 -13.85 13.43 -1.88
CA ALA A 172 -14.09 14.21 -0.68
C ALA A 172 -13.79 13.34 0.57
N PRO A 173 -13.48 13.95 1.72
CA PRO A 173 -13.16 13.26 2.98
C PRO A 173 -14.12 12.12 3.35
N GLY A 174 -15.43 12.34 3.22
CA GLY A 174 -16.44 11.33 3.56
C GLY A 174 -16.38 10.04 2.72
N HIS A 175 -15.75 10.05 1.55
CA HIS A 175 -15.49 8.83 0.79
C HIS A 175 -14.40 7.97 1.42
N LEU A 176 -13.38 8.59 2.01
CA LEU A 176 -12.33 7.89 2.74
C LEU A 176 -12.88 7.35 4.05
N GLU A 177 -13.61 8.19 4.81
CA GLU A 177 -14.27 7.78 6.07
C GLU A 177 -15.11 6.53 5.85
N ARG A 178 -15.96 6.52 4.81
CA ARG A 178 -16.79 5.36 4.48
C ARG A 178 -15.97 4.13 4.11
N ALA A 179 -14.90 4.28 3.34
CA ALA A 179 -14.03 3.16 2.96
C ALA A 179 -13.30 2.57 4.19
N ILE A 180 -12.87 3.44 5.11
CA ILE A 180 -12.21 3.06 6.37
C ILE A 180 -13.20 2.37 7.31
N ASP A 181 -14.42 2.88 7.43
CA ASP A 181 -15.48 2.25 8.22
C ASP A 181 -15.82 0.85 7.69
N ASP A 182 -15.97 0.72 6.37
CA ASP A 182 -16.21 -0.58 5.73
C ASP A 182 -15.04 -1.55 5.95
N PHE A 183 -13.81 -1.05 5.89
CA PHE A 183 -12.58 -1.80 6.17
C PHE A 183 -12.53 -2.31 7.62
N ALA A 184 -12.77 -1.45 8.59
CA ALA A 184 -12.73 -1.80 10.02
C ALA A 184 -13.79 -2.85 10.40
N ASN A 185 -14.92 -2.87 9.70
CA ASN A 185 -16.02 -3.82 9.96
C ASN A 185 -15.80 -5.20 9.32
N ARG A 186 -14.80 -5.38 8.45
CA ARG A 186 -14.55 -6.65 7.78
C ARG A 186 -13.63 -7.55 8.63
N ARG A 187 -14.10 -8.75 8.95
CA ARG A 187 -13.25 -9.80 9.52
C ARG A 187 -12.28 -10.31 8.45
N ARG A 188 -11.03 -9.85 8.47
CA ARG A 188 -9.98 -10.36 7.58
C ARG A 188 -9.79 -11.86 7.81
N ARG A 189 -10.00 -12.65 6.76
CA ARG A 189 -9.64 -14.08 6.71
C ARG A 189 -8.32 -14.20 5.95
N PHE A 190 -7.20 -14.10 6.64
CA PHE A 190 -5.86 -14.29 6.05
C PHE A 190 -5.61 -15.78 5.73
N GLY A 191 -6.44 -16.40 4.88
CA GLY A 191 -6.32 -17.80 4.49
C GLY A 191 -6.51 -18.83 5.63
N GLY A 192 -6.95 -18.39 6.81
CA GLY A 192 -7.30 -19.29 7.92
C GLY A 192 -8.55 -20.08 7.59
N LEU A 193 -8.45 -21.41 7.65
CA LEU A 193 -9.63 -22.28 7.67
C LEU A 193 -10.35 -21.99 9.00
N ASP A 194 -11.50 -21.31 8.95
CA ASP A 194 -12.42 -21.28 10.08
C ASP A 194 -12.74 -22.75 10.47
N PRO A 195 -12.64 -23.13 11.76
CA PRO A 195 -12.88 -24.50 12.23
C PRO A 195 -14.34 -24.95 12.07
#